data_AF-A0A9E5RM15-F1
#
_entry.id   AF-A0A9E5RM15-F1
#
_cell.length_a   1.000
_cell.length_b   1.000
_cell.length_c   1.000
_cell.angle_alpha   90.00
_cell.angle_beta   90.00
_cell.angle_gamma   90.00
#
_symmetry.space_group_name_H-M   'P 1'
#
loop_
_entity.id
_entity.type
_entity.pdbx_description
1 polymer ?
#
loop_
_entity_poly.entity_id
_entity_poly.type
_entity_poly.pdbx_seq_one_letter_code
_entity_poly.pdbx_strand_id
1 'polypeptide(L)'
;KENSGIEEFVQLRGTRIGLPQEGGQFRSFLEVADHYGLGREDFEFLGENDQAASQAFQQNQVIAVFRVRAPGNQAILNLVQGYNGRILPIGQAEAMRIKHPAFEPAVIPQGAYKGSPPPMPTEDLPTIAVDRTLLVGDRVNRQVVQDITATINERRQEIAEAIPETSAEVKPLVASIDRPTTTGGTGVPLHPGAIAFYERDEPSFVQEYADFLALLLTITLLLGSWVIQLKSWIERGKKEVADNYVTSALEAMKEDSGDLDEKQKQLDETFAQAADALIAERISQESFRTFNEAYKTAREAIDRRKQVAQQSQREISDGYIGDLLALMQDNQRSRDVIQKDLDRTFRKASTALVEGKISQESFRTFVEAYNATRVAIAHKTFSQQQTSSPATIAPETVMPGTIAPRTIIPQEP
;
A
#
# COMPACT_ATOMS: atom_id res chain seq x y z
N LYS A 1 36.09 -23.80 -67.13
CA LYS A 1 37.38 -23.81 -67.88
C LYS A 1 37.37 -22.62 -68.83
N GLU A 2 38.51 -22.02 -69.14
CA GLU A 2 38.58 -20.87 -70.05
C GLU A 2 37.92 -21.17 -71.41
N ASN A 3 38.46 -22.18 -72.11
CA ASN A 3 38.07 -22.54 -73.46
C ASN A 3 36.77 -23.37 -73.53
N SER A 4 35.82 -23.15 -72.60
CA SER A 4 34.55 -23.90 -72.56
C SER A 4 33.38 -23.22 -73.28
N GLY A 5 33.52 -21.96 -73.68
CA GLY A 5 32.43 -21.18 -74.29
C GLY A 5 31.29 -20.82 -73.33
N ILE A 6 31.46 -21.11 -72.04
CA ILE A 6 30.53 -20.76 -70.97
C ILE A 6 30.95 -19.42 -70.38
N GLU A 7 29.99 -18.52 -70.27
CA GLU A 7 30.08 -17.15 -69.75
C GLU A 7 29.09 -16.93 -68.59
N GLU A 8 27.91 -17.58 -68.63
CA GLU A 8 26.83 -17.50 -67.63
C GLU A 8 26.54 -18.84 -66.92
N PHE A 9 25.91 -18.80 -65.74
CA PHE A 9 25.51 -20.01 -64.99
C PHE A 9 24.56 -20.93 -65.77
N VAL A 10 23.62 -20.38 -66.54
CA VAL A 10 22.61 -21.18 -67.27
C VAL A 10 23.22 -22.11 -68.33
N GLN A 11 24.39 -21.76 -68.85
CA GLN A 11 25.14 -22.54 -69.84
C GLN A 11 25.86 -23.77 -69.24
N LEU A 12 25.76 -23.99 -67.91
CA LEU A 12 26.19 -25.23 -67.25
C LEU A 12 25.20 -26.40 -67.47
N ARG A 13 24.01 -26.17 -68.05
CA ARG A 13 23.05 -27.24 -68.41
C ARG A 13 23.70 -28.29 -69.33
N GLY A 14 23.52 -29.56 -69.01
CA GLY A 14 24.05 -30.71 -69.75
C GLY A 14 25.55 -30.97 -69.55
N THR A 15 26.18 -30.33 -68.55
CA THR A 15 27.64 -30.37 -68.37
C THR A 15 28.10 -31.16 -67.15
N ARG A 16 29.39 -31.51 -67.15
CA ARG A 16 30.07 -32.19 -66.04
C ARG A 16 30.66 -31.21 -65.03
N ILE A 17 30.23 -31.30 -63.77
CA ILE A 17 30.59 -30.38 -62.68
C ILE A 17 31.29 -31.13 -61.55
N GLY A 18 32.45 -30.62 -61.13
CA GLY A 18 33.22 -31.13 -59.99
C GLY A 18 32.64 -30.61 -58.67
N LEU A 19 31.71 -31.37 -58.10
CA LEU A 19 30.96 -31.01 -56.90
C LEU A 19 30.48 -32.28 -56.17
N PRO A 20 30.88 -32.47 -54.90
CA PRO A 20 30.29 -33.51 -54.04
C PRO A 20 28.77 -33.37 -53.94
N GLN A 21 28.05 -34.49 -53.90
CA GLN A 21 26.59 -34.52 -53.98
C GLN A 21 25.89 -34.43 -52.61
N GLU A 22 26.58 -33.86 -51.61
CA GLU A 22 26.14 -33.77 -50.22
C GLU A 22 26.58 -32.46 -49.54
N GLY A 23 26.02 -32.18 -48.37
CA GLY A 23 26.34 -31.01 -47.56
C GLY A 23 25.83 -29.67 -48.12
N GLY A 24 26.17 -28.58 -47.41
CA GLY A 24 25.67 -27.23 -47.72
C GLY A 24 26.08 -26.73 -49.10
N GLN A 25 27.31 -27.02 -49.54
CA GLN A 25 27.81 -26.62 -50.86
C GLN A 25 26.99 -27.23 -52.02
N PHE A 26 26.49 -28.46 -51.87
CA PHE A 26 25.61 -29.07 -52.84
C PHE A 26 24.20 -28.46 -52.82
N ARG A 27 23.65 -28.17 -51.62
CA ARG A 27 22.37 -27.46 -51.50
C ARG A 27 22.44 -26.08 -52.14
N SER A 28 23.44 -25.26 -51.82
CA SER A 28 23.61 -23.93 -52.42
C SER A 28 23.67 -23.97 -53.95
N PHE A 29 24.31 -24.99 -54.54
CA PHE A 29 24.30 -25.15 -55.99
C PHE A 29 22.89 -25.42 -56.54
N LEU A 30 22.10 -26.27 -55.88
CA LEU A 30 20.74 -26.58 -56.31
C LEU A 30 19.77 -25.41 -56.14
N GLU A 31 19.85 -24.62 -55.06
CA GLU A 31 18.97 -23.44 -54.92
C GLU A 31 19.30 -22.37 -55.99
N VAL A 32 20.58 -22.21 -56.35
CA VAL A 32 20.99 -21.35 -57.48
C VAL A 32 20.49 -21.92 -58.82
N ALA A 33 20.52 -23.24 -59.00
CA ALA A 33 20.00 -23.89 -60.19
C ALA A 33 18.48 -23.67 -60.36
N ASP A 34 17.68 -23.85 -59.29
CA ASP A 34 16.23 -23.60 -59.29
C ASP A 34 15.90 -22.15 -59.71
N HIS A 35 16.66 -21.17 -59.21
CA HIS A 35 16.50 -19.77 -59.60
C HIS A 35 16.69 -19.52 -61.10
N TYR A 36 17.61 -20.24 -61.75
CA TYR A 36 17.82 -20.20 -63.20
C TYR A 36 16.94 -21.19 -63.99
N GLY A 37 16.00 -21.90 -63.34
CA GLY A 37 15.13 -22.88 -63.98
C GLY A 37 15.87 -24.15 -64.44
N LEU A 38 16.81 -24.62 -63.62
CA LEU A 38 17.62 -25.82 -63.83
C LEU A 38 17.39 -26.85 -62.71
N GLY A 39 17.16 -28.10 -63.09
CA GLY A 39 16.97 -29.22 -62.17
C GLY A 39 18.30 -29.84 -61.70
N ARG A 40 18.25 -30.82 -60.79
CA ARG A 40 19.43 -31.63 -60.43
C ARG A 40 19.86 -32.51 -61.62
N GLU A 41 18.89 -32.93 -62.42
CA GLU A 41 18.98 -33.74 -63.63
C GLU A 41 19.60 -33.01 -64.84
N ASP A 42 19.69 -31.67 -64.80
CA ASP A 42 20.39 -30.89 -65.83
C ASP A 42 21.93 -31.02 -65.77
N PHE A 43 22.50 -31.79 -64.83
CA PHE A 43 23.94 -31.83 -64.57
C PHE A 43 24.49 -33.24 -64.29
N GLU A 44 25.73 -33.50 -64.71
CA GLU A 44 26.50 -34.68 -64.29
C GLU A 44 27.54 -34.30 -63.22
N PHE A 45 27.38 -34.79 -61.99
CA PHE A 45 28.26 -34.48 -60.86
C PHE A 45 29.38 -35.52 -60.68
N LEU A 46 30.62 -35.07 -60.47
CA LEU A 46 31.78 -35.93 -60.27
C LEU A 46 32.67 -35.45 -59.10
N GLY A 47 33.27 -36.40 -58.38
CA GLY A 47 34.14 -36.18 -57.23
C GLY A 47 33.39 -36.32 -55.90
N GLU A 48 33.83 -37.28 -55.08
CA GLU A 48 33.23 -37.59 -53.76
C GLU A 48 33.48 -36.50 -52.70
N ASN A 49 34.55 -35.73 -52.86
CA ASN A 49 34.97 -34.65 -51.97
C ASN A 49 35.62 -33.51 -52.79
N ASP A 50 35.87 -32.35 -52.17
CA ASP A 50 36.42 -31.19 -52.88
C ASP A 50 37.81 -31.45 -53.50
N GLN A 51 38.61 -32.39 -52.96
CA GLN A 51 39.88 -32.77 -53.56
C GLN A 51 39.67 -33.59 -54.85
N ALA A 52 38.85 -34.63 -54.82
CA ALA A 52 38.51 -35.46 -55.98
C ALA A 52 37.83 -34.62 -57.08
N ALA A 53 36.90 -33.74 -56.70
CA ALA A 53 36.27 -32.79 -57.62
C ALA A 53 37.26 -31.80 -58.25
N SER A 54 38.30 -31.40 -57.51
CA SER A 54 39.39 -30.56 -58.04
C SER A 54 40.32 -31.36 -58.97
N GLN A 55 40.67 -32.60 -58.63
CA GLN A 55 41.45 -33.50 -59.48
C GLN A 55 40.73 -33.81 -60.81
N ALA A 56 39.41 -34.01 -60.78
CA ALA A 56 38.61 -34.18 -62.00
C ALA A 56 38.70 -32.95 -62.93
N PHE A 57 38.74 -31.73 -62.36
CA PHE A 57 38.91 -30.50 -63.14
C PHE A 57 40.34 -30.38 -63.70
N GLN A 58 41.35 -30.76 -62.92
CA GLN A 58 42.75 -30.82 -63.37
C GLN A 58 42.91 -31.78 -64.56
N GLN A 59 42.25 -32.95 -64.49
CA GLN A 59 42.24 -33.99 -65.52
C GLN A 59 41.26 -33.73 -66.69
N ASN A 60 40.58 -32.58 -66.71
CA ASN A 60 39.56 -32.20 -67.71
C ASN A 60 38.35 -33.15 -67.81
N GLN A 61 38.07 -33.93 -66.76
CA GLN A 61 36.88 -34.79 -66.66
C GLN A 61 35.60 -34.00 -66.35
N VAL A 62 35.76 -32.83 -65.71
CA VAL A 62 34.71 -31.82 -65.50
C VAL A 62 35.14 -30.47 -66.06
N ILE A 63 34.17 -29.68 -66.51
CA ILE A 63 34.40 -28.36 -67.12
C ILE A 63 34.33 -27.21 -66.11
N ALA A 64 33.68 -27.43 -64.97
CA ALA A 64 33.44 -26.46 -63.91
C ALA A 64 33.58 -27.12 -62.53
N VAL A 65 33.74 -26.31 -61.49
CA VAL A 65 33.66 -26.70 -60.08
C VAL A 65 32.82 -25.65 -59.35
N PHE A 66 32.01 -26.07 -58.38
CA PHE A 66 31.29 -25.13 -57.50
C PHE A 66 31.92 -25.17 -56.11
N ARG A 67 32.19 -23.99 -55.52
CA ARG A 67 32.87 -23.85 -54.23
C ARG A 67 32.27 -22.72 -53.41
N VAL A 68 31.88 -23.01 -52.17
CA VAL A 68 31.51 -21.99 -51.17
C VAL A 68 32.72 -21.77 -50.26
N ARG A 69 33.49 -20.70 -50.50
CA ARG A 69 34.74 -20.36 -49.79
C ARG A 69 34.90 -18.84 -49.69
N ALA A 70 35.78 -18.40 -48.79
CA ALA A 70 36.20 -17.00 -48.74
C ALA A 70 37.03 -16.63 -49.98
N PRO A 71 37.00 -15.36 -50.41
CA PRO A 71 37.99 -14.82 -51.36
C PRO A 71 39.42 -15.05 -50.86
N GLY A 72 40.37 -15.21 -51.78
CA GLY A 72 41.77 -15.52 -51.44
C GLY A 72 42.10 -16.99 -51.17
N ASN A 73 41.12 -17.90 -51.16
CA ASN A 73 41.37 -19.35 -51.03
C ASN A 73 42.39 -19.87 -52.08
N GLN A 74 43.50 -20.42 -51.61
CA GLN A 74 44.61 -20.87 -52.46
C GLN A 74 44.23 -22.01 -53.41
N ALA A 75 43.27 -22.88 -53.05
CA ALA A 75 42.85 -23.98 -53.93
C ALA A 75 42.09 -23.48 -55.18
N ILE A 76 41.29 -22.41 -55.04
CA ILE A 76 40.67 -21.73 -56.17
C ILE A 76 41.74 -21.09 -57.05
N LEU A 77 42.71 -20.37 -56.47
CA LEU A 77 43.83 -19.78 -57.21
C LEU A 77 44.64 -20.82 -58.01
N ASN A 78 44.90 -21.98 -57.40
CA ASN A 78 45.60 -23.09 -58.05
C ASN A 78 44.82 -23.66 -59.25
N LEU A 79 43.49 -23.80 -59.14
CA LEU A 79 42.64 -24.27 -60.24
C LEU A 79 42.53 -23.24 -61.38
N VAL A 80 42.52 -21.96 -61.04
CA VAL A 80 42.51 -20.85 -61.98
C VAL A 80 43.82 -20.81 -62.79
N GLN A 81 44.96 -20.63 -62.12
CA GLN A 81 46.25 -20.43 -62.79
C GLN A 81 46.89 -21.71 -63.33
N GLY A 82 46.75 -22.84 -62.63
CA GLY A 82 47.42 -24.09 -63.00
C GLY A 82 46.70 -24.90 -64.07
N TYR A 83 45.40 -24.68 -64.28
CA TYR A 83 44.53 -25.61 -65.02
C TYR A 83 43.49 -24.91 -65.91
N ASN A 84 43.76 -23.68 -66.35
CA ASN A 84 42.94 -22.85 -67.23
C ASN A 84 41.49 -22.71 -66.73
N GLY A 85 41.36 -22.21 -65.49
CA GLY A 85 40.08 -21.86 -64.88
C GLY A 85 39.87 -20.35 -64.81
N ARG A 86 38.64 -19.92 -65.08
CA ARG A 86 38.11 -18.59 -64.70
C ARG A 86 37.06 -18.74 -63.62
N ILE A 87 36.86 -17.66 -62.87
CA ILE A 87 35.75 -17.53 -61.94
C ILE A 87 34.50 -17.14 -62.75
N LEU A 88 33.38 -17.79 -62.47
CA LEU A 88 32.08 -17.52 -63.08
C LEU A 88 31.28 -16.64 -62.10
N PRO A 89 30.87 -15.42 -62.48
CA PRO A 89 29.99 -14.60 -61.64
C PRO A 89 28.60 -15.25 -61.52
N ILE A 90 27.94 -15.00 -60.38
CA ILE A 90 26.57 -15.45 -60.11
C ILE A 90 25.76 -14.20 -59.75
N GLY A 91 25.10 -13.63 -60.77
CA GLY A 91 24.26 -12.45 -60.60
C GLY A 91 22.95 -12.75 -59.86
N GLN A 92 22.09 -11.73 -59.75
CA GLN A 92 20.73 -11.85 -59.20
C GLN A 92 20.62 -12.34 -57.74
N ALA A 93 21.69 -12.25 -56.94
CA ALA A 93 21.71 -12.66 -55.52
C ALA A 93 20.56 -12.05 -54.70
N GLU A 94 20.24 -10.76 -54.90
CA GLU A 94 19.10 -10.09 -54.26
C GLU A 94 17.74 -10.75 -54.59
N ALA A 95 17.57 -11.26 -55.81
CA ALA A 95 16.34 -11.94 -56.21
C ALA A 95 16.27 -13.36 -55.61
N MET A 96 17.40 -14.06 -55.51
CA MET A 96 17.47 -15.36 -54.83
C MET A 96 17.20 -15.25 -53.33
N ARG A 97 17.67 -14.17 -52.68
CA ARG A 97 17.42 -13.90 -51.26
C ARG A 97 15.93 -13.85 -50.89
N ILE A 98 15.06 -13.45 -51.83
CA ILE A 98 13.60 -13.44 -51.65
C ILE A 98 13.04 -14.86 -51.41
N LYS A 99 13.59 -15.88 -52.10
CA LYS A 99 13.24 -17.30 -51.89
C LYS A 99 14.06 -17.93 -50.75
N HIS A 100 15.32 -17.54 -50.61
CA HIS A 100 16.31 -18.18 -49.75
C HIS A 100 16.98 -17.15 -48.82
N PRO A 101 16.37 -16.77 -47.68
CA PRO A 101 16.85 -15.66 -46.85
C PRO A 101 18.18 -15.87 -46.11
N ALA A 102 18.90 -16.97 -46.41
CA ALA A 102 20.27 -17.23 -45.96
C ALA A 102 21.32 -16.95 -47.08
N PHE A 103 20.88 -16.53 -48.27
CA PHE A 103 21.73 -16.06 -49.36
C PHE A 103 21.85 -14.54 -49.28
N GLU A 104 23.06 -14.01 -49.11
CA GLU A 104 23.30 -12.57 -49.12
C GLU A 104 24.05 -12.13 -50.40
N PRO A 105 23.77 -10.92 -50.93
CA PRO A 105 24.50 -10.38 -52.08
C PRO A 105 25.98 -10.14 -51.74
N ALA A 106 26.88 -10.58 -52.61
CA ALA A 106 28.31 -10.46 -52.39
C ALA A 106 29.08 -10.13 -53.67
N VAL A 107 30.33 -9.74 -53.51
CA VAL A 107 31.29 -9.46 -54.59
C VAL A 107 32.58 -10.19 -54.29
N ILE A 108 33.20 -10.77 -55.32
CA ILE A 108 34.60 -11.22 -55.30
C ILE A 108 35.42 -10.06 -55.90
N PRO A 109 36.19 -9.30 -55.10
CA PRO A 109 36.85 -8.10 -55.59
C PRO A 109 37.94 -8.39 -56.62
N GLN A 110 38.22 -7.42 -57.49
CA GLN A 110 39.38 -7.40 -58.37
C GLN A 110 40.65 -7.73 -57.57
N GLY A 111 41.43 -8.68 -58.07
CA GLY A 111 42.70 -9.07 -57.46
C GLY A 111 42.60 -9.89 -56.16
N ALA A 112 41.41 -10.28 -55.70
CA ALA A 112 41.19 -10.97 -54.42
C ALA A 112 41.97 -12.30 -54.22
N TYR A 113 42.52 -12.89 -55.28
CA TYR A 113 43.43 -14.03 -55.19
C TYR A 113 44.88 -13.69 -55.62
N LYS A 114 45.08 -12.63 -56.42
CA LYS A 114 46.41 -12.13 -56.82
C LYS A 114 46.30 -10.67 -57.29
N GLY A 115 47.07 -9.77 -56.69
CA GLY A 115 47.11 -8.35 -57.11
C GLY A 115 48.09 -8.02 -58.25
N SER A 116 49.18 -8.78 -58.42
CA SER A 116 50.19 -8.49 -59.45
C SER A 116 49.69 -8.84 -60.87
N PRO A 117 50.00 -8.04 -61.90
CA PRO A 117 49.30 -8.10 -63.19
C PRO A 117 49.43 -9.46 -63.94
N PRO A 118 48.39 -9.88 -64.69
CA PRO A 118 47.00 -9.43 -64.52
C PRO A 118 46.48 -9.81 -63.11
N PRO A 119 45.70 -8.93 -62.45
CA PRO A 119 45.05 -9.26 -61.18
C PRO A 119 44.00 -10.36 -61.39
N MET A 120 43.70 -11.11 -60.32
CA MET A 120 42.78 -12.24 -60.37
C MET A 120 41.72 -12.18 -59.24
N PRO A 121 40.42 -12.02 -59.55
CA PRO A 121 39.85 -11.72 -60.87
C PRO A 121 40.32 -10.38 -61.46
N THR A 122 40.10 -10.18 -62.76
CA THR A 122 40.48 -8.96 -63.49
C THR A 122 39.56 -7.77 -63.24
N GLU A 123 38.39 -8.01 -62.64
CA GLU A 123 37.34 -7.04 -62.30
C GLU A 123 36.57 -7.56 -61.08
N ASP A 124 35.68 -6.74 -60.52
CA ASP A 124 34.77 -7.14 -59.43
C ASP A 124 33.69 -8.07 -59.96
N LEU A 125 33.59 -9.29 -59.42
CA LEU A 125 32.60 -10.29 -59.86
C LEU A 125 31.44 -10.41 -58.87
N PRO A 126 30.18 -10.14 -59.27
CA PRO A 126 29.02 -10.35 -58.41
C PRO A 126 28.80 -11.83 -58.14
N THR A 127 28.41 -12.16 -56.90
CA THR A 127 28.17 -13.52 -56.43
C THR A 127 27.17 -13.54 -55.27
N ILE A 128 26.98 -14.72 -54.68
CA ILE A 128 26.19 -14.96 -53.47
C ILE A 128 27.13 -15.39 -52.34
N ALA A 129 26.88 -14.90 -51.13
CA ALA A 129 27.48 -15.40 -49.89
C ALA A 129 26.43 -16.13 -49.02
N VAL A 130 26.91 -16.93 -48.07
CA VAL A 130 26.10 -17.54 -47.00
C VAL A 130 26.89 -17.47 -45.69
N ASP A 131 26.18 -17.27 -44.59
CA ASP A 131 26.79 -17.19 -43.25
C ASP A 131 27.33 -18.55 -42.76
N ARG A 132 28.35 -18.48 -41.89
CA ARG A 132 28.94 -19.65 -41.22
C ARG A 132 28.50 -19.72 -39.76
N THR A 133 27.32 -20.27 -39.51
CA THR A 133 26.80 -20.45 -38.15
C THR A 133 27.45 -21.64 -37.43
N LEU A 134 27.95 -21.42 -36.20
CA LEU A 134 28.32 -22.52 -35.30
C LEU A 134 27.06 -23.05 -34.61
N LEU A 135 26.69 -24.30 -34.90
CA LEU A 135 25.52 -24.95 -34.33
C LEU A 135 25.89 -25.87 -33.15
N VAL A 136 24.98 -25.98 -32.19
CA VAL A 136 25.13 -26.82 -30.98
C VAL A 136 23.81 -27.52 -30.65
N GLY A 137 23.88 -28.70 -30.03
CA GLY A 137 22.69 -29.45 -29.61
C GLY A 137 21.96 -28.78 -28.43
N ASP A 138 20.63 -28.87 -28.44
CA ASP A 138 19.70 -28.37 -27.41
C ASP A 138 20.00 -28.85 -25.98
N ARG A 139 20.64 -30.02 -25.84
CA ARG A 139 20.97 -30.68 -24.56
C ARG A 139 22.39 -30.38 -24.06
N VAL A 140 23.20 -29.58 -24.76
CA VAL A 140 24.57 -29.28 -24.32
C VAL A 140 24.52 -28.37 -23.08
N ASN A 141 25.43 -28.59 -22.13
CA ASN A 141 25.42 -27.86 -20.86
C ASN A 141 25.53 -26.34 -21.07
N ARG A 142 24.67 -25.57 -20.39
CA ARG A 142 24.62 -24.10 -20.50
C ARG A 142 25.99 -23.45 -20.29
N GLN A 143 26.72 -23.85 -19.24
CA GLN A 143 28.02 -23.30 -18.90
C GLN A 143 29.04 -23.57 -20.02
N VAL A 144 29.11 -24.82 -20.51
CA VAL A 144 30.02 -25.20 -21.60
C VAL A 144 29.79 -24.35 -22.85
N VAL A 145 28.54 -24.07 -23.21
CA VAL A 145 28.26 -23.18 -24.37
C VAL A 145 28.56 -21.72 -24.06
N GLN A 146 28.35 -21.25 -22.82
CA GLN A 146 28.75 -19.91 -22.39
C GLN A 146 30.27 -19.73 -22.46
N ASP A 147 31.04 -20.69 -21.96
CA ASP A 147 32.51 -20.70 -21.95
C ASP A 147 33.08 -20.77 -23.38
N ILE A 148 32.48 -21.56 -24.27
CA ILE A 148 32.82 -21.60 -25.70
C ILE A 148 32.51 -20.25 -26.36
N THR A 149 31.34 -19.67 -26.11
CA THR A 149 30.94 -18.36 -26.67
C THR A 149 31.87 -17.26 -26.19
N ALA A 150 32.26 -17.27 -24.91
CA ALA A 150 33.23 -16.36 -24.33
C ALA A 150 34.62 -16.52 -24.97
N THR A 151 35.12 -17.74 -25.03
CA THR A 151 36.44 -18.03 -25.64
C THR A 151 36.50 -17.55 -27.09
N ILE A 152 35.46 -17.85 -27.90
CA ILE A 152 35.39 -17.41 -29.30
C ILE A 152 35.41 -15.87 -29.42
N ASN A 153 34.68 -15.16 -28.55
CA ASN A 153 34.58 -13.71 -28.64
C ASN A 153 35.76 -12.95 -28.02
N GLU A 154 36.37 -13.48 -26.96
CA GLU A 154 37.44 -12.82 -26.19
C GLU A 154 38.86 -13.29 -26.54
N ARG A 155 39.01 -14.34 -27.36
CA ARG A 155 40.31 -14.87 -27.82
C ARG A 155 40.44 -14.86 -29.35
N ARG A 156 39.69 -13.98 -30.03
CA ARG A 156 39.68 -13.86 -31.51
C ARG A 156 41.08 -13.74 -32.14
N GLN A 157 42.00 -13.01 -31.50
CA GLN A 157 43.38 -12.86 -32.01
C GLN A 157 44.15 -14.19 -31.93
N GLU A 158 44.15 -14.84 -30.76
CA GLU A 158 44.76 -16.17 -30.57
C GLU A 158 44.17 -17.23 -31.52
N ILE A 159 42.85 -17.18 -31.77
CA ILE A 159 42.16 -18.05 -32.74
C ILE A 159 42.63 -17.77 -34.17
N ALA A 160 42.80 -16.49 -34.55
CA ALA A 160 43.27 -16.11 -35.89
C ALA A 160 44.76 -16.48 -36.11
N GLU A 161 45.60 -16.37 -35.07
CA GLU A 161 47.00 -16.79 -35.09
C GLU A 161 47.15 -18.32 -35.14
N ALA A 162 46.23 -19.07 -34.50
CA ALA A 162 46.21 -20.53 -34.53
C ALA A 162 45.75 -21.15 -35.86
N ILE A 163 45.19 -20.37 -36.79
CA ILE A 163 44.78 -20.87 -38.12
C ILE A 163 46.04 -21.11 -38.98
N PRO A 164 46.25 -22.33 -39.52
CA PRO A 164 47.39 -22.63 -40.39
C PRO A 164 47.38 -21.81 -41.69
N GLU A 165 48.57 -21.53 -42.25
CA GLU A 165 48.69 -20.81 -43.54
C GLU A 165 48.02 -21.53 -44.71
N THR A 166 47.81 -22.85 -44.62
CA THR A 166 47.02 -23.64 -45.58
C THR A 166 45.51 -23.32 -45.56
N SER A 167 45.07 -22.43 -44.68
CA SER A 167 43.70 -21.90 -44.60
C SER A 167 43.70 -20.40 -44.25
N ALA A 168 44.72 -19.68 -44.70
CA ALA A 168 44.91 -18.26 -44.40
C ALA A 168 43.71 -17.37 -44.79
N GLU A 169 42.89 -17.78 -45.78
CA GLU A 169 41.67 -17.06 -46.16
C GLU A 169 40.58 -17.05 -45.07
N VAL A 170 40.71 -17.91 -44.05
CA VAL A 170 39.79 -17.97 -42.92
C VAL A 170 40.20 -17.00 -41.81
N LYS A 171 41.48 -16.56 -41.75
CA LYS A 171 41.98 -15.64 -40.72
C LYS A 171 41.17 -14.33 -40.63
N PRO A 172 40.82 -13.64 -41.75
CA PRO A 172 40.01 -12.42 -41.68
C PRO A 172 38.58 -12.67 -41.14
N LEU A 173 38.02 -13.87 -41.36
CA LEU A 173 36.65 -14.19 -40.91
C LEU A 173 36.53 -14.27 -39.39
N VAL A 174 37.63 -14.44 -38.66
CA VAL A 174 37.64 -14.44 -37.19
C VAL A 174 37.35 -13.04 -36.63
N ALA A 175 37.72 -11.98 -37.37
CA ALA A 175 37.36 -10.62 -37.01
C ALA A 175 35.84 -10.37 -37.20
N SER A 176 35.23 -10.95 -38.22
CA SER A 176 33.80 -10.81 -38.55
C SER A 176 32.88 -11.84 -37.87
N ILE A 177 33.31 -12.49 -36.78
CA ILE A 177 32.41 -13.25 -35.91
C ILE A 177 31.48 -12.26 -35.18
N ASP A 178 30.20 -12.58 -35.03
CA ASP A 178 29.25 -11.75 -34.28
C ASP A 178 28.15 -12.58 -33.60
N ARG A 179 27.26 -11.94 -32.84
CA ARG A 179 26.01 -12.54 -32.35
C ARG A 179 25.13 -12.93 -33.55
N PRO A 180 24.77 -14.22 -33.74
CA PRO A 180 23.94 -14.62 -34.87
C PRO A 180 22.59 -13.90 -34.85
N THR A 181 22.20 -13.32 -35.98
CA THR A 181 20.89 -12.67 -36.11
C THR A 181 19.79 -13.72 -36.27
N THR A 182 18.66 -13.51 -35.61
CA THR A 182 17.46 -14.35 -35.78
C THR A 182 16.70 -14.03 -37.07
N THR A 183 17.06 -12.95 -37.76
CA THR A 183 16.44 -12.44 -39.00
C THR A 183 17.09 -12.97 -40.27
N GLY A 184 18.37 -13.36 -40.25
CA GLY A 184 19.14 -13.85 -41.40
C GLY A 184 18.80 -15.28 -41.85
N GLY A 185 17.52 -15.61 -41.95
CA GLY A 185 17.02 -16.85 -42.58
C GLY A 185 17.30 -18.19 -41.87
N THR A 186 18.19 -18.24 -40.87
CA THR A 186 18.59 -19.51 -40.22
C THR A 186 17.45 -20.16 -39.42
N GLY A 187 16.58 -19.36 -38.78
CA GLY A 187 15.46 -19.83 -37.96
C GLY A 187 15.83 -20.59 -36.68
N VAL A 188 17.12 -20.76 -36.38
CA VAL A 188 17.60 -21.49 -35.19
C VAL A 188 17.67 -20.53 -33.98
N PRO A 189 17.04 -20.84 -32.83
CA PRO A 189 17.14 -20.01 -31.64
C PRO A 189 18.54 -20.07 -31.03
N LEU A 190 18.99 -18.96 -30.43
CA LEU A 190 20.25 -18.90 -29.69
C LEU A 190 20.21 -19.83 -28.46
N HIS A 191 21.29 -20.57 -28.22
CA HIS A 191 21.39 -21.45 -27.05
C HIS A 191 21.48 -20.62 -25.75
N PRO A 192 20.81 -21.03 -24.65
CA PRO A 192 20.81 -20.26 -23.39
C PRO A 192 22.19 -19.94 -22.79
N GLY A 193 23.22 -20.72 -23.13
CA GLY A 193 24.61 -20.42 -22.74
C GLY A 193 25.22 -19.26 -23.54
N ALA A 194 24.93 -19.18 -24.84
CA ALA A 194 25.38 -18.07 -25.68
C ALA A 194 24.62 -16.78 -25.33
N ILE A 195 23.32 -16.87 -25.05
CA ILE A 195 22.49 -15.79 -24.52
C ILE A 195 23.12 -15.23 -23.22
N ALA A 196 23.44 -16.10 -22.26
CA ALA A 196 24.10 -15.71 -21.00
C ALA A 196 25.53 -15.13 -21.16
N PHE A 197 26.14 -15.23 -22.34
CA PHE A 197 27.34 -14.47 -22.68
C PHE A 197 27.00 -13.11 -23.30
N TYR A 198 26.15 -13.08 -24.33
CA TYR A 198 25.83 -11.85 -25.06
C TYR A 198 25.05 -10.81 -24.24
N GLU A 199 24.31 -11.25 -23.21
CA GLU A 199 23.46 -10.39 -22.36
C GLU A 199 24.07 -10.20 -20.94
N ARG A 200 25.33 -10.60 -20.74
CA ARG A 200 26.04 -10.53 -19.45
C ARG A 200 26.18 -9.10 -18.88
N ASP A 201 26.19 -8.11 -19.77
CA ASP A 201 26.42 -6.70 -19.48
C ASP A 201 25.09 -5.91 -19.43
N GLU A 202 23.95 -6.58 -19.67
CA GLU A 202 22.62 -5.97 -19.53
C GLU A 202 22.24 -5.86 -18.04
N PRO A 203 21.65 -4.73 -17.59
CA PRO A 203 21.29 -4.54 -16.20
C PRO A 203 20.19 -5.52 -15.80
N SER A 204 20.37 -6.21 -14.66
CA SER A 204 19.30 -7.04 -14.11
C SER A 204 18.05 -6.19 -13.80
N PHE A 205 16.84 -6.77 -13.85
CA PHE A 205 15.59 -6.06 -13.56
C PHE A 205 15.62 -5.19 -12.29
N VAL A 206 16.25 -5.66 -11.20
CA VAL A 206 16.36 -4.90 -9.94
C VAL A 206 17.29 -3.69 -10.07
N GLN A 207 18.29 -3.76 -10.95
CA GLN A 207 19.22 -2.67 -11.28
C GLN A 207 18.60 -1.68 -12.29
N GLU A 208 17.89 -2.18 -13.30
CA GLU A 208 17.15 -1.39 -14.30
C GLU A 208 16.06 -0.53 -13.64
N TYR A 209 15.28 -1.12 -12.72
CA TYR A 209 14.17 -0.45 -12.03
C TYR A 209 14.51 0.02 -10.61
N ALA A 210 15.80 0.13 -10.25
CA ALA A 210 16.25 0.47 -8.90
C ALA A 210 15.63 1.77 -8.36
N ASP A 211 15.71 2.86 -9.13
CA ASP A 211 15.18 4.17 -8.75
C ASP A 211 13.65 4.17 -8.64
N PHE A 212 12.96 3.40 -9.50
CA PHE A 212 11.51 3.24 -9.45
C PHE A 212 11.05 2.48 -8.19
N LEU A 213 11.76 1.42 -7.83
CA LEU A 213 11.50 0.65 -6.59
C LEU A 213 11.79 1.50 -5.34
N ALA A 214 12.86 2.31 -5.36
CA ALA A 214 13.18 3.25 -4.28
C ALA A 214 12.13 4.36 -4.14
N LEU A 215 11.63 4.90 -5.26
CA LEU A 215 10.54 5.88 -5.29
C LEU A 215 9.23 5.28 -4.73
N LEU A 216 8.87 4.06 -5.15
CA LEU A 216 7.67 3.37 -4.68
C LEU A 216 7.74 3.09 -3.17
N LEU A 217 8.90 2.66 -2.66
CA LEU A 217 9.14 2.50 -1.22
C LEU A 217 9.02 3.85 -0.48
N THR A 218 9.60 4.92 -1.02
CA THR A 218 9.54 6.26 -0.43
C THR A 218 8.10 6.78 -0.35
N ILE A 219 7.32 6.64 -1.43
CA ILE A 219 5.89 6.99 -1.47
C ILE A 219 5.12 6.17 -0.43
N THR A 220 5.38 4.87 -0.32
CA THR A 220 4.72 3.98 0.66
C THR A 220 5.01 4.41 2.10
N LEU A 221 6.25 4.77 2.42
CA LEU A 221 6.65 5.28 3.75
C LEU A 221 6.04 6.65 4.06
N LEU A 222 5.98 7.57 3.09
CA LEU A 222 5.35 8.88 3.24
C LEU A 222 3.84 8.76 3.46
N LEU A 223 3.15 7.91 2.69
CA LEU A 223 1.72 7.63 2.87
C LEU A 223 1.44 6.97 4.22
N GLY A 224 2.25 5.98 4.64
CA GLY A 224 2.12 5.36 5.96
C GLY A 224 2.28 6.36 7.11
N SER A 225 3.29 7.23 7.03
CA SER A 225 3.51 8.33 7.97
C SER A 225 2.33 9.31 8.01
N TRP A 226 1.80 9.69 6.84
CA TRP A 226 0.64 10.58 6.72
C TRP A 226 -0.63 9.96 7.32
N VAL A 227 -0.89 8.67 7.10
CA VAL A 227 -2.05 7.96 7.70
C VAL A 227 -1.95 7.90 9.22
N ILE A 228 -0.77 7.61 9.77
CA ILE A 228 -0.53 7.61 11.23
C ILE A 228 -0.75 9.02 11.80
N GLN A 229 -0.22 10.05 11.14
CA GLN A 229 -0.38 11.44 11.55
C GLN A 229 -1.86 11.87 11.51
N LEU A 230 -2.59 11.57 10.43
CA LEU A 230 -4.01 11.87 10.28
C LEU A 230 -4.86 11.20 11.36
N LYS A 231 -4.59 9.93 11.69
CA LYS A 231 -5.23 9.24 12.83
C LYS A 231 -5.02 10.02 14.13
N SER A 232 -3.79 10.47 14.41
CA SER A 232 -3.48 11.25 15.62
C SER A 232 -4.20 12.62 15.68
N TRP A 233 -4.53 13.21 14.53
CA TRP A 233 -5.29 14.47 14.46
C TRP A 233 -6.75 14.24 14.87
N ILE A 234 -7.36 13.16 14.38
CA ILE A 234 -8.72 12.73 14.76
C ILE A 234 -8.77 12.42 16.25
N GLU A 235 -7.81 11.65 16.77
CA GLU A 235 -7.74 11.28 18.20
C GLU A 235 -7.55 12.51 19.11
N ARG A 236 -6.75 13.50 18.70
CA ARG A 236 -6.64 14.79 19.43
C ARG A 236 -7.97 15.53 19.49
N GLY A 237 -8.70 15.64 18.37
CA GLY A 237 -10.03 16.26 18.35
C GLY A 237 -11.04 15.55 19.24
N LYS A 238 -11.05 14.21 19.25
CA LYS A 238 -11.92 13.43 20.15
C LYS A 238 -11.58 13.65 21.63
N LYS A 239 -10.31 13.91 21.96
CA LYS A 239 -9.89 14.24 23.34
C LYS A 239 -10.32 15.66 23.74
N GLU A 240 -10.13 16.66 22.88
CA GLU A 240 -10.50 18.06 23.18
C GLU A 240 -11.99 18.21 23.52
N VAL A 241 -12.87 17.54 22.76
CA VAL A 241 -14.32 17.48 23.04
C VAL A 241 -14.61 16.84 24.40
N ALA A 242 -13.87 15.80 24.79
CA ALA A 242 -14.04 15.16 26.10
C ALA A 242 -13.54 16.02 27.27
N ASP A 243 -12.37 16.64 27.13
CA ASP A 243 -11.79 17.50 28.16
C ASP A 243 -12.73 18.70 28.43
N ASN A 244 -13.40 19.24 27.40
CA ASN A 244 -14.45 20.26 27.56
C ASN A 244 -15.62 19.78 28.44
N TYR A 245 -16.18 18.59 28.21
CA TYR A 245 -17.27 18.06 29.05
C TYR A 245 -16.82 17.86 30.50
N VAL A 246 -15.59 17.38 30.73
CA VAL A 246 -14.99 17.29 32.08
C VAL A 246 -14.87 18.68 32.72
N THR A 247 -14.44 19.69 31.97
CA THR A 247 -14.37 21.08 32.45
C THR A 247 -15.76 21.62 32.83
N SER A 248 -16.81 21.39 32.04
CA SER A 248 -18.18 21.79 32.37
C SER A 248 -18.71 21.13 33.65
N ALA A 249 -18.43 19.84 33.85
CA ALA A 249 -18.79 19.15 35.11
C ALA A 249 -18.07 19.75 36.33
N LEU A 250 -16.76 20.04 36.20
CA LEU A 250 -15.98 20.69 37.25
C LEU A 250 -16.37 22.17 37.48
N GLU A 251 -16.89 22.85 36.47
CA GLU A 251 -17.43 24.21 36.58
C GLU A 251 -18.71 24.24 37.43
N ALA A 252 -19.62 23.27 37.22
CA ALA A 252 -20.81 23.11 38.06
C ALA A 252 -20.49 22.86 39.55
N MET A 253 -19.28 22.35 39.87
CA MET A 253 -18.80 22.20 41.24
C MET A 253 -18.37 23.52 41.91
N LYS A 254 -18.05 24.56 41.13
CA LYS A 254 -17.48 25.80 41.68
C LYS A 254 -18.46 26.49 42.64
N GLU A 255 -17.91 26.99 43.73
CA GLU A 255 -18.67 27.70 44.75
C GLU A 255 -18.96 29.12 44.27
N ASP A 256 -20.20 29.35 43.87
CA ASP A 256 -20.70 30.62 43.36
C ASP A 256 -22.21 30.73 43.61
N SER A 257 -22.65 31.98 43.74
CA SER A 257 -23.98 32.50 44.04
C SER A 257 -25.14 32.09 43.13
N GLY A 258 -24.90 31.46 41.98
CA GLY A 258 -25.96 30.94 41.11
C GLY A 258 -26.79 29.81 41.74
N ASP A 259 -28.05 29.72 41.32
CA ASP A 259 -29.04 28.72 41.79
C ASP A 259 -28.55 27.26 41.61
N LEU A 260 -28.79 26.44 42.65
CA LEU A 260 -28.41 25.03 42.69
C LEU A 260 -29.34 24.15 41.83
N ASP A 261 -30.58 24.56 41.58
CA ASP A 261 -31.48 23.82 40.68
C ASP A 261 -31.12 24.05 39.22
N GLU A 262 -30.88 25.30 38.79
CA GLU A 262 -30.34 25.59 37.45
C GLU A 262 -28.95 24.98 37.23
N LYS A 263 -28.04 24.99 38.22
CA LYS A 263 -26.73 24.28 38.13
C LYS A 263 -26.89 22.76 37.95
N GLN A 264 -27.86 22.13 38.63
CA GLN A 264 -28.15 20.71 38.43
C GLN A 264 -28.67 20.43 37.01
N LYS A 265 -29.60 21.25 36.53
CA LYS A 265 -30.17 21.15 35.18
C LYS A 265 -29.09 21.28 34.10
N GLN A 266 -28.20 22.26 34.19
CA GLN A 266 -27.08 22.43 33.25
C GLN A 266 -26.11 21.24 33.27
N LEU A 267 -25.87 20.64 34.44
CA LEU A 267 -25.04 19.44 34.58
C LEU A 267 -25.69 18.20 33.92
N ASP A 268 -27.01 18.03 34.06
CA ASP A 268 -27.77 16.95 33.41
C ASP A 268 -27.92 17.16 31.89
N GLU A 269 -28.08 18.41 31.42
CA GLU A 269 -28.02 18.77 29.99
C GLU A 269 -26.63 18.47 29.39
N THR A 270 -25.56 18.77 30.14
CA THR A 270 -24.18 18.43 29.75
C THR A 270 -23.97 16.91 29.65
N PHE A 271 -24.57 16.13 30.57
CA PHE A 271 -24.52 14.67 30.52
C PHE A 271 -25.22 14.09 29.29
N ALA A 272 -26.39 14.61 28.91
CA ALA A 272 -27.08 14.21 27.69
C ALA A 272 -26.22 14.49 26.44
N GLN A 273 -25.63 15.68 26.33
CA GLN A 273 -24.74 16.05 25.22
C GLN A 273 -23.50 15.14 25.14
N ALA A 274 -22.91 14.78 26.28
CA ALA A 274 -21.77 13.86 26.33
C ALA A 274 -22.15 12.43 25.93
N ALA A 275 -23.37 11.97 26.27
CA ALA A 275 -23.89 10.67 25.83
C ALA A 275 -24.11 10.64 24.31
N ASP A 276 -24.73 11.68 23.74
CA ASP A 276 -24.88 11.83 22.28
C ASP A 276 -23.51 11.92 21.58
N ALA A 277 -22.54 12.60 22.18
CA ALA A 277 -21.17 12.65 21.67
C ALA A 277 -20.47 11.29 21.70
N LEU A 278 -20.76 10.41 22.66
CA LEU A 278 -20.26 9.04 22.67
C LEU A 278 -20.92 8.20 21.56
N ILE A 279 -22.25 8.31 21.39
CA ILE A 279 -23.00 7.59 20.35
C ILE A 279 -22.55 8.02 18.94
N ALA A 280 -22.24 9.31 18.74
CA ALA A 280 -21.69 9.85 17.51
C ALA A 280 -20.17 9.61 17.34
N GLU A 281 -19.55 8.77 18.18
CA GLU A 281 -18.11 8.52 18.30
C GLU A 281 -17.21 9.77 18.43
N ARG A 282 -17.76 10.93 18.80
CA ARG A 282 -16.99 12.17 18.96
C ARG A 282 -16.09 12.17 20.18
N ILE A 283 -16.36 11.31 21.16
CA ILE A 283 -15.49 11.01 22.30
C ILE A 283 -15.28 9.49 22.42
N SER A 284 -14.26 9.06 23.17
CA SER A 284 -14.04 7.63 23.45
C SER A 284 -14.86 7.15 24.66
N GLN A 285 -15.05 5.83 24.79
CA GLN A 285 -15.67 5.24 25.98
C GLN A 285 -14.88 5.53 27.27
N GLU A 286 -13.55 5.58 27.19
CA GLU A 286 -12.68 5.94 28.32
C GLU A 286 -12.85 7.42 28.71
N SER A 287 -12.89 8.31 27.71
CA SER A 287 -13.19 9.73 27.88
C SER A 287 -14.56 9.95 28.54
N PHE A 288 -15.60 9.25 28.07
CA PHE A 288 -16.93 9.32 28.67
C PHE A 288 -16.95 8.77 30.10
N ARG A 289 -16.20 7.70 30.41
CA ARG A 289 -16.04 7.20 31.78
C ARG A 289 -15.43 8.26 32.70
N THR A 290 -14.36 8.93 32.27
CA THR A 290 -13.72 10.01 33.05
C THR A 290 -14.67 11.19 33.27
N PHE A 291 -15.43 11.59 32.25
CA PHE A 291 -16.50 12.57 32.39
C PHE A 291 -17.61 12.12 33.37
N ASN A 292 -18.05 10.87 33.29
CA ASN A 292 -19.11 10.33 34.15
C ASN A 292 -18.73 10.36 35.64
N GLU A 293 -17.47 10.05 35.99
CA GLU A 293 -17.02 10.20 37.38
C GLU A 293 -16.96 11.67 37.83
N ALA A 294 -16.58 12.60 36.94
CA ALA A 294 -16.66 14.04 37.23
C ALA A 294 -18.12 14.52 37.41
N TYR A 295 -19.04 14.07 36.54
CA TYR A 295 -20.48 14.33 36.62
C TYR A 295 -21.08 13.82 37.94
N LYS A 296 -20.81 12.57 38.35
CA LYS A 296 -21.25 12.03 39.65
C LYS A 296 -20.74 12.88 40.80
N THR A 297 -19.43 13.16 40.82
CA THR A 297 -18.79 13.95 41.89
C THR A 297 -19.40 15.35 41.97
N ALA A 298 -19.73 15.95 40.82
CA ALA A 298 -20.38 17.26 40.76
C ALA A 298 -21.83 17.23 41.24
N ARG A 299 -22.61 16.24 40.82
CA ARG A 299 -23.99 16.02 41.27
C ARG A 299 -24.05 15.78 42.78
N GLU A 300 -23.19 14.91 43.32
CA GLU A 300 -23.08 14.70 44.77
C GLU A 300 -22.66 15.98 45.52
N ALA A 301 -21.86 16.86 44.92
CA ALA A 301 -21.50 18.14 45.53
C ALA A 301 -22.68 19.13 45.53
N ILE A 302 -23.46 19.18 44.45
CA ILE A 302 -24.69 19.98 44.35
C ILE A 302 -25.75 19.46 45.32
N ASP A 303 -26.02 18.16 45.36
CA ASP A 303 -27.01 17.54 46.25
C ASP A 303 -26.64 17.74 47.74
N ARG A 304 -25.36 17.63 48.11
CA ARG A 304 -24.89 18.00 49.47
C ARG A 304 -25.12 19.48 49.78
N ARG A 305 -24.84 20.39 48.84
CA ARG A 305 -25.12 21.83 49.03
C ARG A 305 -26.63 22.10 49.17
N LYS A 306 -27.49 21.43 48.40
CA LYS A 306 -28.96 21.53 48.53
C LYS A 306 -29.43 21.06 49.91
N GLN A 307 -28.91 19.95 50.42
CA GLN A 307 -29.21 19.46 51.77
C GLN A 307 -28.78 20.47 52.85
N VAL A 308 -27.56 21.02 52.77
CA VAL A 308 -27.08 22.04 53.71
C VAL A 308 -27.91 23.34 53.64
N ALA A 309 -28.27 23.79 52.44
CA ALA A 309 -29.12 24.97 52.26
C ALA A 309 -30.53 24.76 52.86
N GLN A 310 -31.16 23.60 52.60
CA GLN A 310 -32.45 23.24 53.18
C GLN A 310 -32.39 23.09 54.71
N GLN A 311 -31.30 22.54 55.25
CA GLN A 311 -31.10 22.46 56.70
C GLN A 311 -30.96 23.86 57.30
N SER A 312 -30.16 24.74 56.71
CA SER A 312 -30.01 26.13 57.20
C SER A 312 -31.34 26.90 57.14
N GLN A 313 -32.12 26.76 56.07
CA GLN A 313 -33.48 27.31 55.98
C GLN A 313 -34.46 26.75 57.03
N ARG A 314 -34.27 25.49 57.47
CA ARG A 314 -35.04 24.90 58.58
C ARG A 314 -34.58 25.47 59.91
N GLU A 315 -33.28 25.50 60.20
CA GLU A 315 -32.72 26.06 61.44
C GLU A 315 -33.12 27.54 61.66
N ILE A 316 -33.15 28.35 60.60
CA ILE A 316 -33.64 29.74 60.66
C ILE A 316 -35.15 29.78 61.01
N SER A 317 -35.95 28.88 60.43
CA SER A 317 -37.38 28.79 60.71
C SER A 317 -37.68 28.28 62.11
N ASP A 318 -36.94 27.26 62.56
CA ASP A 318 -37.05 26.69 63.91
C ASP A 318 -36.60 27.71 64.96
N GLY A 319 -35.65 28.59 64.64
CA GLY A 319 -35.33 29.77 65.43
C GLY A 319 -36.52 30.73 65.60
N TYR A 320 -37.28 31.01 64.53
CA TYR A 320 -38.51 31.81 64.64
C TYR A 320 -39.64 31.09 65.39
N ILE A 321 -39.74 29.76 65.29
CA ILE A 321 -40.66 28.95 66.11
C ILE A 321 -40.23 28.97 67.59
N GLY A 322 -38.93 28.98 67.87
CA GLY A 322 -38.36 29.20 69.21
C GLY A 322 -38.74 30.57 69.80
N ASP A 323 -38.60 31.66 69.03
CA ASP A 323 -39.09 33.00 69.39
C ASP A 323 -40.59 32.97 69.77
N LEU A 324 -41.43 32.21 69.04
CA LEU A 324 -42.87 32.05 69.34
C LEU A 324 -43.16 31.22 70.59
N LEU A 325 -42.38 30.16 70.83
CA LEU A 325 -42.50 29.29 72.01
C LEU A 325 -42.11 30.04 73.29
N ALA A 326 -41.05 30.85 73.25
CA ALA A 326 -40.62 31.70 74.35
C ALA A 326 -41.72 32.70 74.78
N LEU A 327 -42.44 33.30 73.81
CA LEU A 327 -43.55 34.22 74.07
C LEU A 327 -44.77 33.55 74.75
N MET A 328 -44.95 32.23 74.64
CA MET A 328 -45.98 31.52 75.42
C MET A 328 -45.57 31.30 76.89
N GLN A 329 -44.29 31.07 77.13
CA GLN A 329 -43.73 30.75 78.46
C GLN A 329 -43.51 31.99 79.34
N ASP A 330 -43.39 33.19 78.75
CA ASP A 330 -43.36 34.44 79.52
C ASP A 330 -44.69 34.62 80.31
N ASN A 331 -44.54 34.77 81.63
CA ASN A 331 -45.61 34.97 82.59
C ASN A 331 -45.48 36.32 83.35
N GLN A 332 -44.53 37.19 82.98
CA GLN A 332 -44.28 38.46 83.66
C GLN A 332 -44.59 39.70 82.80
N ARG A 333 -44.62 39.60 81.47
CA ARG A 333 -44.98 40.72 80.59
C ARG A 333 -46.49 40.93 80.45
N SER A 334 -46.90 42.18 80.22
CA SER A 334 -48.29 42.49 79.90
C SER A 334 -48.67 42.07 78.48
N ARG A 335 -49.97 41.79 78.28
CA ARG A 335 -50.54 41.27 77.03
C ARG A 335 -50.14 42.07 75.79
N ASP A 336 -50.16 43.41 75.88
CA ASP A 336 -49.87 44.28 74.74
C ASP A 336 -48.40 44.22 74.30
N VAL A 337 -47.47 43.96 75.24
CA VAL A 337 -46.06 43.76 74.93
C VAL A 337 -45.86 42.42 74.22
N ILE A 338 -46.46 41.34 74.75
CA ILE A 338 -46.38 40.00 74.14
C ILE A 338 -47.01 40.00 72.74
N GLN A 339 -48.16 40.65 72.55
CA GLN A 339 -48.81 40.79 71.23
C GLN A 339 -47.94 41.58 70.25
N LYS A 340 -47.29 42.67 70.70
CA LYS A 340 -46.40 43.48 69.86
C LYS A 340 -45.14 42.74 69.44
N ASP A 341 -44.58 41.89 70.31
CA ASP A 341 -43.44 41.03 69.98
C ASP A 341 -43.85 39.84 69.11
N LEU A 342 -45.04 39.24 69.33
CA LEU A 342 -45.63 38.22 68.46
C LEU A 342 -45.77 38.72 67.00
N ASP A 343 -46.31 39.91 66.81
CA ASP A 343 -46.45 40.53 65.49
C ASP A 343 -45.10 41.04 64.93
N ARG A 344 -44.07 41.19 65.77
CA ARG A 344 -42.69 41.48 65.33
C ARG A 344 -42.02 40.22 64.79
N THR A 345 -42.16 39.09 65.48
CA THR A 345 -41.63 37.79 65.02
C THR A 345 -42.32 37.34 63.73
N PHE A 346 -43.64 37.51 63.61
CA PHE A 346 -44.36 37.26 62.35
C PHE A 346 -43.81 38.10 61.18
N ARG A 347 -43.53 39.38 61.40
CA ARG A 347 -42.90 40.24 60.39
C ARG A 347 -41.47 39.80 60.04
N LYS A 348 -40.63 39.44 61.02
CA LYS A 348 -39.29 38.87 60.75
C LYS A 348 -39.37 37.63 59.85
N ALA A 349 -40.22 36.67 60.18
CA ALA A 349 -40.39 35.44 59.40
C ALA A 349 -40.97 35.72 58.00
N SER A 350 -41.92 36.65 57.89
CA SER A 350 -42.48 37.08 56.59
C SER A 350 -41.41 37.72 55.70
N THR A 351 -40.56 38.58 56.26
CA THR A 351 -39.39 39.14 55.57
C THR A 351 -38.40 38.05 55.17
N ALA A 352 -38.10 37.11 56.07
CA ALA A 352 -37.19 35.99 55.79
C ALA A 352 -37.71 35.08 54.65
N LEU A 353 -39.02 34.88 54.52
CA LEU A 353 -39.62 34.17 53.38
C LEU A 353 -39.43 34.95 52.07
N VAL A 354 -39.69 36.26 52.07
CA VAL A 354 -39.52 37.13 50.88
C VAL A 354 -38.04 37.24 50.48
N GLU A 355 -37.12 37.17 51.45
CA GLU A 355 -35.66 37.12 51.25
C GLU A 355 -35.12 35.71 50.93
N GLY A 356 -35.97 34.68 50.81
CA GLY A 356 -35.56 33.30 50.48
C GLY A 356 -34.79 32.56 51.60
N LYS A 357 -34.74 33.12 52.82
CA LYS A 357 -34.01 32.59 53.99
C LYS A 357 -34.74 31.47 54.71
N ILE A 358 -36.04 31.29 54.44
CA ILE A 358 -36.84 30.13 54.86
C ILE A 358 -37.71 29.66 53.69
N SER A 359 -38.01 28.37 53.61
CA SER A 359 -38.89 27.83 52.57
C SER A 359 -40.37 28.17 52.83
N GLN A 360 -41.22 28.10 51.79
CA GLN A 360 -42.67 28.26 51.95
C GLN A 360 -43.28 27.20 52.88
N GLU A 361 -42.74 25.97 52.88
CA GLU A 361 -43.17 24.91 53.79
C GLU A 361 -42.76 25.20 55.23
N SER A 362 -41.51 25.62 55.45
CA SER A 362 -41.02 26.05 56.77
C SER A 362 -41.86 27.22 57.31
N PHE A 363 -42.20 28.19 56.46
CA PHE A 363 -43.09 29.29 56.83
C PHE A 363 -44.53 28.83 57.14
N ARG A 364 -45.08 27.82 56.43
CA ARG A 364 -46.38 27.22 56.77
C ARG A 364 -46.37 26.66 58.20
N THR A 365 -45.35 25.88 58.56
CA THR A 365 -45.15 25.35 59.91
C THR A 365 -45.01 26.48 60.95
N PHE A 366 -44.29 27.55 60.63
CA PHE A 366 -44.21 28.75 61.47
C PHE A 366 -45.58 29.45 61.63
N VAL A 367 -46.40 29.53 60.60
CA VAL A 367 -47.76 30.12 60.65
C VAL A 367 -48.70 29.28 61.51
N GLU A 368 -48.59 27.94 61.45
CA GLU A 368 -49.32 27.04 62.34
C GLU A 368 -48.92 27.27 63.81
N ALA A 369 -47.62 27.36 64.11
CA ALA A 369 -47.11 27.71 65.43
C ALA A 369 -47.56 29.11 65.90
N TYR A 370 -47.53 30.12 65.02
CA TYR A 370 -47.99 31.49 65.31
C TYR A 370 -49.47 31.50 65.72
N ASN A 371 -50.32 30.77 64.99
CA ASN A 371 -51.74 30.67 65.30
C ASN A 371 -51.98 29.95 66.63
N ALA A 372 -51.26 28.87 66.92
CA ALA A 372 -51.32 28.19 68.22
C ALA A 372 -50.92 29.12 69.38
N THR A 373 -49.79 29.83 69.25
CA THR A 373 -49.33 30.84 70.23
C THR A 373 -50.37 31.95 70.45
N ARG A 374 -50.96 32.47 69.37
CA ARG A 374 -52.01 33.50 69.42
C ARG A 374 -53.26 33.03 70.16
N VAL A 375 -53.69 31.79 69.96
CA VAL A 375 -54.85 31.19 70.67
C VAL A 375 -54.53 30.95 72.14
N ALA A 376 -53.32 30.47 72.47
CA ALA A 376 -52.90 30.26 73.86
C ALA A 376 -52.85 31.58 74.66
N ILE A 377 -52.32 32.66 74.06
CA ILE A 377 -52.31 34.01 74.65
C ILE A 377 -53.74 34.54 74.87
N ALA A 378 -54.68 34.24 73.97
CA ALA A 378 -56.09 34.61 74.17
C ALA A 378 -56.69 33.86 75.37
N HIS A 379 -56.52 32.54 75.47
CA HIS A 379 -57.08 31.71 76.55
C HIS A 379 -56.52 32.04 77.94
N LYS A 380 -55.25 32.47 78.06
CA LYS A 380 -54.63 32.97 79.31
C LYS A 380 -55.48 34.04 80.01
N THR A 381 -56.32 34.78 79.27
CA THR A 381 -57.22 35.83 79.79
C THR A 381 -58.35 35.31 80.69
N PHE A 382 -58.86 34.09 80.45
CA PHE A 382 -60.16 33.66 81.02
C PHE A 382 -60.08 33.24 82.50
N SER A 383 -58.92 32.79 82.97
CA SER A 383 -58.78 32.20 84.32
C SER A 383 -58.56 33.20 85.47
N GLN A 384 -58.42 34.50 85.20
CA GLN A 384 -58.12 35.50 86.25
C GLN A 384 -59.34 36.27 86.79
N GLN A 385 -60.56 36.00 86.32
CA GLN A 385 -61.76 36.78 86.69
C GLN A 385 -62.82 36.04 87.54
N GLN A 386 -62.58 34.82 88.02
CA GLN A 386 -63.58 34.04 88.79
C GLN A 386 -63.02 33.33 90.04
N THR A 387 -62.74 34.09 91.10
CA THR A 387 -62.65 33.54 92.48
C THR A 387 -63.12 34.57 93.53
N SER A 388 -64.44 34.60 93.80
CA SER A 388 -64.98 35.12 95.07
C SER A 388 -66.12 34.19 95.55
N SER A 389 -66.15 33.96 96.87
CA SER A 389 -66.89 32.90 97.58
C SER A 389 -68.41 33.16 97.70
N PRO A 390 -69.29 32.20 98.10
CA PRO A 390 -69.02 31.14 99.10
C PRO A 390 -69.47 29.70 98.76
N ALA A 391 -69.12 28.77 99.67
CA ALA A 391 -69.25 27.31 99.54
C ALA A 391 -70.54 26.72 100.16
N THR A 392 -70.76 25.40 100.00
CA THR A 392 -71.28 24.47 101.06
C THR A 392 -71.23 22.97 100.63
N ILE A 393 -70.36 22.19 101.30
CA ILE A 393 -70.45 20.74 101.67
C ILE A 393 -70.40 19.62 100.57
N ALA A 394 -69.86 18.45 100.97
CA ALA A 394 -69.54 17.21 100.20
C ALA A 394 -70.49 16.03 100.60
N PRO A 395 -70.21 14.69 100.52
CA PRO A 395 -69.03 13.87 100.08
C PRO A 395 -69.43 12.88 98.93
N GLU A 396 -68.89 11.67 98.62
CA GLU A 396 -67.78 10.76 99.02
C GLU A 396 -67.52 9.84 97.77
N THR A 397 -66.33 9.47 97.22
CA THR A 397 -65.09 8.76 97.64
C THR A 397 -65.02 7.27 97.18
N VAL A 398 -63.81 6.75 96.83
CA VAL A 398 -63.43 5.35 96.44
C VAL A 398 -63.81 4.93 94.98
N MET A 399 -62.92 4.75 93.97
CA MET A 399 -61.71 3.89 93.73
C MET A 399 -62.04 2.42 93.30
N PRO A 400 -61.11 1.60 92.73
CA PRO A 400 -60.26 1.78 91.52
C PRO A 400 -60.12 0.49 90.62
N GLY A 401 -59.29 0.52 89.56
CA GLY A 401 -58.81 -0.66 88.78
C GLY A 401 -58.56 -0.33 87.29
N THR A 402 -57.41 -0.53 86.61
CA THR A 402 -56.35 -1.57 86.56
C THR A 402 -56.64 -2.75 85.62
N ILE A 403 -55.81 -2.94 84.57
CA ILE A 403 -55.27 -4.21 83.98
C ILE A 403 -54.61 -3.90 82.61
N ALA A 404 -53.65 -4.73 82.16
CA ALA A 404 -52.94 -4.60 80.88
C ALA A 404 -53.16 -5.79 79.91
N PRO A 405 -52.14 -6.49 79.36
CA PRO A 405 -51.61 -6.28 78.01
C PRO A 405 -51.83 -7.48 77.05
N ARG A 406 -51.46 -7.35 75.76
CA ARG A 406 -50.90 -8.50 75.01
C ARG A 406 -50.08 -8.20 73.75
N THR A 407 -49.15 -9.11 73.49
CA THR A 407 -48.28 -9.30 72.30
C THR A 407 -49.01 -10.07 71.20
N ILE A 408 -48.49 -10.08 69.96
CA ILE A 408 -48.30 -11.29 69.10
C ILE A 408 -47.54 -10.93 67.78
N ILE A 409 -46.70 -11.85 67.30
CA ILE A 409 -46.04 -11.90 65.97
C ILE A 409 -46.62 -13.12 65.21
N PRO A 410 -46.43 -13.35 63.88
CA PRO A 410 -45.26 -14.16 63.48
C PRO A 410 -44.80 -14.14 61.98
N GLN A 411 -43.75 -14.91 61.73
CA GLN A 411 -43.30 -15.60 60.49
C GLN A 411 -42.66 -14.85 59.31
N GLU A 412 -41.45 -15.34 58.99
CA GLU A 412 -40.74 -15.39 57.70
C GLU A 412 -41.29 -16.57 56.83
N PRO A 413 -40.77 -16.89 55.62
CA PRO A 413 -39.76 -16.20 54.80
C PRO A 413 -40.22 -15.78 53.39
#